data_AF-A0A846XLZ1-F1
#
_entry.id   AF-A0A846XLZ1-F1
#
_cell.length_a   1.000
_cell.length_b   1.000
_cell.length_c   1.000
_cell.angle_alpha   90.00
_cell.angle_beta   90.00
_cell.angle_gamma   90.00
#
_symmetry.space_group_name_H-M   'P 1'
#
loop_
_entity.id
_entity.type
_entity.pdbx_description
1 polymer ?
#
loop_
_entity_poly.entity_id
_entity_poly.type
_entity_poly.pdbx_seq_one_letter_code
_entity_poly.pdbx_strand_id
1 'polypeptide(L)'
;MSDFDREEAARVQEWIERLEAFVASLDGVEGDDAVDLAHDAFEAWQNLARSSLTEQSPSALLIFEALNVLAKVAVIVAVDWVETPDARDRHTPDSAQRLVKDGLEGVLRACKRWLSTGLPSSEDVRRRFAEAAAEVQESMCAMSERSAEMDAQDARADVDPYGAILIHNVPERPDIAAVFTKICSFTEEDNTRYAEAHDRLRRMIDSELSQHISDEGERLCDVLIGVLTELRDRQLSLNDFDAVDERRRRIRSALISFTAALQIHEYQTVRGARQILGLERSEVDKIKELFEEFKKKSFEYRWLEALRDALQHGDINAFNWNFKVSVRSEPEVTITVNRAFLLEFFKENRKKPWLNQRELENLTSDPSVLHMIASVQPVIGSLQEKLDKILYPDIAHDAATVRELISRFEGKEGVCCLQTGPGLTRRRLAPPHSRLAPRVLAFAENYGE
;
A
#
# COMPACT_ATOMS: atom_id res chain seq x y z
N MET A 1 -64.26 34.57 -20.42
CA MET A 1 -63.53 33.34 -20.75
C MET A 1 -64.15 32.76 -22.00
N SER A 2 -63.35 32.64 -23.04
CA SER A 2 -63.71 31.90 -24.25
C SER A 2 -63.79 30.40 -23.94
N ASP A 3 -64.45 29.60 -24.80
CA ASP A 3 -64.46 28.13 -24.63
C ASP A 3 -63.04 27.54 -24.69
N PHE A 4 -62.15 28.17 -25.47
CA PHE A 4 -60.72 27.85 -25.52
C PHE A 4 -60.01 28.05 -24.17
N ASP A 5 -60.29 29.15 -23.44
CA ASP A 5 -59.69 29.39 -22.11
C ASP A 5 -60.16 28.37 -21.08
N ARG A 6 -61.37 27.82 -21.23
CA ARG A 6 -61.91 26.78 -20.33
C ARG A 6 -61.28 25.41 -20.62
N GLU A 7 -61.15 25.05 -21.89
CA GLU A 7 -60.47 23.81 -22.29
C GLU A 7 -58.99 23.84 -21.90
N GLU A 8 -58.31 24.97 -22.08
CA GLU A 8 -56.91 25.10 -21.69
C GLU A 8 -56.72 25.11 -20.16
N ALA A 9 -57.61 25.75 -19.40
CA ALA A 9 -57.57 25.68 -17.94
C ALA A 9 -57.77 24.24 -17.43
N ALA A 10 -58.62 23.44 -18.08
CA ALA A 10 -58.79 22.02 -17.77
C ALA A 10 -57.52 21.21 -18.08
N ARG A 11 -56.85 21.47 -19.21
CA ARG A 11 -55.56 20.86 -19.55
C ARG A 11 -54.45 21.24 -18.58
N VAL A 12 -54.38 22.50 -18.16
CA VAL A 12 -53.42 22.96 -17.15
C VAL A 12 -53.67 22.26 -15.81
N GLN A 13 -54.93 22.11 -15.39
CA GLN A 13 -55.30 21.38 -14.17
C GLN A 13 -54.86 19.91 -14.23
N GLU A 14 -55.10 19.23 -15.35
CA GLU A 14 -54.66 17.83 -15.55
C GLU A 14 -53.13 17.70 -15.44
N TRP A 15 -52.38 18.62 -16.04
CA TRP A 15 -50.91 18.60 -15.97
C TRP A 15 -50.37 18.97 -14.59
N ILE A 16 -51.07 19.81 -13.82
CA ILE A 16 -50.76 20.06 -12.42
C ILE A 16 -50.88 18.76 -11.63
N GLU A 17 -51.97 18.01 -11.79
CA GLU A 17 -52.17 16.73 -11.09
C GLU A 17 -51.11 15.68 -11.47
N ARG A 18 -50.72 15.62 -12.74
CA ARG A 18 -49.63 14.75 -13.21
C ARG A 18 -48.27 15.14 -12.62
N LEU A 19 -47.97 16.44 -12.54
CA LEU A 19 -46.73 16.92 -11.94
C LEU A 19 -46.71 16.68 -10.42
N GLU A 20 -47.84 16.84 -9.73
CA GLU A 20 -47.96 16.48 -8.30
C GLU A 20 -47.72 15.00 -8.06
N ALA A 21 -48.32 14.13 -8.88
CA ALA A 21 -48.09 12.69 -8.79
C ALA A 21 -46.62 12.34 -9.08
N PHE A 22 -46.00 13.00 -10.05
CA PHE A 22 -44.58 12.84 -10.34
C PHE A 22 -43.70 13.26 -9.16
N VAL A 23 -43.91 14.44 -8.59
CA VAL A 23 -43.18 14.94 -7.41
C VAL A 23 -43.32 14.01 -6.21
N ALA A 24 -44.52 13.46 -5.98
CA ALA A 24 -44.76 12.48 -4.91
C ALA A 24 -44.06 11.14 -5.18
N SER A 25 -43.94 10.73 -6.45
CA SER A 25 -43.25 9.49 -6.82
C SER A 25 -41.74 9.54 -6.61
N LEU A 26 -41.15 10.74 -6.53
CA LEU A 26 -39.72 10.91 -6.26
C LEU A 26 -39.31 10.41 -4.87
N ASP A 27 -40.24 10.25 -3.91
CA ASP A 27 -39.97 9.70 -2.57
C ASP A 27 -39.60 8.21 -2.55
N GLY A 28 -39.80 7.49 -3.66
CA GLY A 28 -39.52 6.06 -3.77
C GLY A 28 -38.40 5.69 -4.75
N VAL A 29 -37.65 6.67 -5.27
CA VAL A 29 -36.58 6.41 -6.25
C VAL A 29 -35.28 6.13 -5.50
N GLU A 30 -34.89 4.85 -5.43
CA GLU A 30 -33.53 4.45 -5.05
C GLU A 30 -32.62 4.71 -6.25
N GLY A 31 -31.83 5.79 -6.20
CA GLY A 31 -30.74 6.05 -7.14
C GLY A 31 -29.40 5.63 -6.55
N ASP A 32 -28.52 5.04 -7.37
CA ASP A 32 -27.18 4.63 -6.96
C ASP A 32 -26.30 5.85 -6.59
N ASP A 33 -26.51 6.99 -7.27
CA ASP A 33 -25.96 8.29 -6.89
C ASP A 33 -26.84 9.50 -7.30
N ALA A 34 -26.40 10.71 -6.96
CA ALA A 34 -27.14 11.96 -7.22
C ALA A 34 -27.25 12.33 -8.71
N VAL A 35 -26.29 11.92 -9.54
CA VAL A 35 -26.28 12.20 -10.98
C VAL A 35 -27.30 11.30 -11.66
N ASP A 36 -27.30 10.02 -11.33
CA ASP A 36 -28.25 9.04 -11.84
C ASP A 36 -29.69 9.42 -11.48
N LEU A 37 -29.96 9.81 -10.21
CA LEU A 37 -31.28 10.24 -9.78
C LEU A 37 -31.81 11.44 -10.60
N ALA A 38 -30.96 12.45 -10.83
CA ALA A 38 -31.36 13.63 -11.59
C ALA A 38 -31.58 13.31 -13.08
N HIS A 39 -30.77 12.42 -13.65
CA HIS A 39 -30.91 11.94 -15.02
C HIS A 39 -32.20 11.13 -15.21
N ASP A 40 -32.47 10.17 -14.34
CA ASP A 40 -33.66 9.32 -14.37
C ASP A 40 -34.94 10.15 -14.20
N ALA A 41 -34.93 11.13 -13.30
CA ALA A 41 -36.06 12.05 -13.12
C ALA A 41 -36.31 12.89 -14.39
N PHE A 42 -35.25 13.36 -15.04
CA PHE A 42 -35.35 14.08 -16.31
C PHE A 42 -35.95 13.19 -17.42
N GLU A 43 -35.44 11.97 -17.59
CA GLU A 43 -35.94 11.02 -18.59
C GLU A 43 -37.39 10.61 -18.32
N ALA A 44 -37.75 10.31 -17.06
CA ALA A 44 -39.10 9.91 -16.68
C ALA A 44 -40.13 11.00 -17.00
N TRP A 45 -39.83 12.26 -16.67
CA TRP A 45 -40.71 13.38 -17.00
C TRP A 45 -40.79 13.63 -18.51
N GLN A 46 -39.65 13.56 -19.22
CA GLN A 46 -39.63 13.70 -20.68
C GLN A 46 -40.46 12.62 -21.36
N ASN A 47 -40.37 11.37 -20.91
CA ASN A 47 -41.16 10.25 -21.40
C ASN A 47 -42.66 10.47 -21.20
N LEU A 48 -43.06 10.96 -20.02
CA LEU A 48 -44.46 11.29 -19.70
C LEU A 48 -45.00 12.42 -20.59
N ALA A 49 -44.15 13.41 -20.88
CA ALA A 49 -44.49 14.62 -21.63
C ALA A 49 -44.48 14.47 -23.16
N ARG A 50 -43.75 13.47 -23.69
CA ARG A 50 -43.38 13.37 -25.12
C ARG A 50 -44.55 13.47 -26.10
N SER A 51 -45.71 12.92 -25.75
CA SER A 51 -46.89 12.89 -26.63
C SER A 51 -47.74 14.16 -26.62
N SER A 52 -47.44 15.12 -25.74
CA SER A 52 -48.34 16.25 -25.42
C SER A 52 -47.77 17.63 -25.79
N LEU A 53 -46.57 17.67 -26.37
CA LEU A 53 -45.90 18.89 -26.84
C LEU A 53 -46.17 19.12 -28.33
N THR A 54 -47.38 19.59 -28.67
CA THR A 54 -47.76 19.83 -30.08
C THR A 54 -47.91 21.31 -30.43
N GLU A 55 -48.27 22.18 -29.48
CA GLU A 55 -48.43 23.63 -29.67
C GLU A 55 -47.94 24.43 -28.44
N GLN A 56 -47.53 25.69 -28.63
CA GLN A 56 -47.13 26.59 -27.53
C GLN A 56 -48.36 27.13 -26.78
N SER A 57 -48.80 26.37 -25.77
CA SER A 57 -49.93 26.69 -24.91
C SER A 57 -49.50 26.83 -23.43
N PRO A 58 -50.35 27.38 -22.54
CA PRO A 58 -50.12 27.38 -21.09
C PRO A 58 -49.82 25.99 -20.50
N SER A 59 -50.48 24.93 -20.96
CA SER A 59 -50.22 23.54 -20.53
C SER A 59 -48.87 23.02 -21.03
N ALA A 60 -48.50 23.32 -22.29
CA ALA A 60 -47.17 22.99 -22.80
C ALA A 60 -46.06 23.75 -22.05
N LEU A 61 -46.31 25.00 -21.63
CA LEU A 61 -45.36 25.80 -20.87
C LEU A 61 -45.06 25.17 -19.50
N LEU A 62 -46.08 24.65 -18.80
CA LEU A 62 -45.90 23.92 -17.54
C LEU A 62 -44.95 22.73 -17.73
N ILE A 63 -45.20 21.91 -18.76
CA ILE A 63 -44.40 20.73 -19.08
C ILE A 63 -42.93 21.13 -19.28
N PHE A 64 -42.72 22.20 -20.05
CA PHE A 64 -41.40 22.68 -20.42
C PHE A 64 -40.64 23.34 -19.26
N GLU A 65 -41.34 24.06 -18.38
CA GLU A 65 -40.72 24.62 -17.17
C GLU A 65 -40.31 23.54 -16.18
N ALA A 66 -41.10 22.47 -16.05
CA ALA A 66 -40.70 21.30 -15.28
C ALA A 66 -39.47 20.59 -15.90
N LEU A 67 -39.40 20.47 -17.23
CA LEU A 67 -38.20 19.97 -17.93
C LEU A 67 -36.97 20.86 -17.68
N ASN A 68 -37.13 22.19 -17.71
CA ASN A 68 -36.05 23.13 -17.45
C ASN A 68 -35.51 22.99 -16.00
N VAL A 69 -36.39 22.84 -15.01
CA VAL A 69 -35.98 22.57 -13.62
C VAL A 69 -35.14 21.29 -13.54
N LEU A 70 -35.61 20.20 -14.14
CA LEU A 70 -34.90 18.92 -14.11
C LEU A 70 -33.54 19.01 -14.80
N ALA A 71 -33.46 19.68 -15.94
CA ALA A 71 -32.19 19.93 -16.64
C ALA A 71 -31.20 20.73 -15.78
N LYS A 72 -31.68 21.79 -15.09
CA LYS A 72 -30.84 22.61 -14.19
C LYS A 72 -30.30 21.80 -13.02
N VAL A 73 -31.14 20.98 -12.38
CA VAL A 73 -30.68 20.14 -11.27
C VAL A 73 -29.66 19.11 -11.74
N ALA A 74 -29.88 18.46 -12.90
CA ALA A 74 -28.92 17.54 -13.49
C ALA A 74 -27.56 18.21 -13.74
N VAL A 75 -27.53 19.46 -14.20
CA VAL A 75 -26.29 20.23 -14.35
C VAL A 75 -25.64 20.51 -13.00
N ILE A 76 -26.41 20.95 -12.00
CA ILE A 76 -25.88 21.24 -10.66
C ILE A 76 -25.17 20.02 -10.06
N VAL A 77 -25.83 18.87 -10.06
CA VAL A 77 -25.27 17.65 -9.45
C VAL A 77 -24.08 17.10 -10.25
N ALA A 78 -24.13 17.17 -11.57
CA ALA A 78 -23.03 16.69 -12.41
C ALA A 78 -21.78 17.58 -12.29
N VAL A 79 -21.96 18.90 -12.16
CA VAL A 79 -20.86 19.84 -11.93
C VAL A 79 -20.24 19.63 -10.56
N ASP A 80 -21.06 19.51 -9.53
CA ASP A 80 -20.60 19.24 -8.17
C ASP A 80 -19.83 17.91 -8.07
N TRP A 81 -20.32 16.85 -8.72
CA TRP A 81 -19.63 15.56 -8.75
C TRP A 81 -18.20 15.65 -9.30
N VAL A 82 -17.98 16.54 -10.27
CA VAL A 82 -16.67 16.77 -10.91
C VAL A 82 -15.80 17.76 -10.13
N GLU A 83 -16.38 18.85 -9.63
CA GLU A 83 -15.64 19.98 -9.05
C GLU A 83 -15.35 19.80 -7.56
N THR A 84 -16.17 19.02 -6.85
CA THR A 84 -16.03 18.78 -5.41
C THR A 84 -15.10 17.59 -5.15
N PRO A 85 -13.86 17.82 -4.67
CA PRO A 85 -12.85 16.76 -4.58
C PRO A 85 -13.17 15.72 -3.51
N ASP A 86 -13.80 16.13 -2.40
CA ASP A 86 -14.22 15.24 -1.33
C ASP A 86 -15.62 14.68 -1.64
N ALA A 87 -15.73 13.36 -1.75
CA ALA A 87 -17.00 12.70 -2.00
C ALA A 87 -18.03 12.95 -0.89
N ARG A 88 -17.61 13.32 0.32
CA ARG A 88 -18.49 13.63 1.46
C ARG A 88 -19.17 14.99 1.32
N ASP A 89 -18.57 15.90 0.57
CA ASP A 89 -19.07 17.25 0.34
C ASP A 89 -19.96 17.35 -0.90
N ARG A 90 -20.00 16.27 -1.71
CA ARG A 90 -20.83 16.18 -2.92
C ARG A 90 -22.32 16.09 -2.58
N HIS A 91 -23.15 16.48 -3.54
CA HIS A 91 -24.58 16.21 -3.54
C HIS A 91 -24.84 14.72 -3.39
N THR A 92 -25.59 14.38 -2.34
CA THR A 92 -26.14 13.04 -2.13
C THR A 92 -27.46 12.88 -2.90
N PRO A 93 -27.93 11.64 -3.15
CA PRO A 93 -29.26 11.39 -3.70
C PRO A 93 -30.36 12.18 -2.98
N ASP A 94 -30.35 12.19 -1.65
CA ASP A 94 -31.31 12.96 -0.83
C ASP A 94 -31.25 14.46 -1.09
N SER A 95 -30.06 15.01 -1.35
CA SER A 95 -29.91 16.44 -1.64
C SER A 95 -30.35 16.79 -3.07
N ALA A 96 -30.05 15.93 -4.04
CA ALA A 96 -30.49 16.06 -5.42
C ALA A 96 -32.02 15.97 -5.51
N GLN A 97 -32.62 14.97 -4.84
CA GLN A 97 -34.06 14.81 -4.76
C GLN A 97 -34.75 16.04 -4.15
N ARG A 98 -34.19 16.61 -3.08
CA ARG A 98 -34.68 17.87 -2.50
C ARG A 98 -34.62 19.03 -3.49
N LEU A 99 -33.51 19.18 -4.23
CA LEU A 99 -33.38 20.21 -5.27
C LEU A 99 -34.43 20.06 -6.37
N VAL A 100 -34.65 18.82 -6.85
CA VAL A 100 -35.69 18.53 -7.84
C VAL A 100 -37.06 18.91 -7.30
N LYS A 101 -37.41 18.45 -6.10
CA LYS A 101 -38.70 18.72 -5.46
C LYS A 101 -38.95 20.21 -5.28
N ASP A 102 -38.01 20.93 -4.66
CA ASP A 102 -38.15 22.37 -4.40
C ASP A 102 -38.35 23.15 -5.72
N GLY A 103 -37.63 22.76 -6.77
CA GLY A 103 -37.77 23.34 -8.10
C GLY A 103 -39.14 23.07 -8.74
N LEU A 104 -39.59 21.81 -8.74
CA LEU A 104 -40.88 21.42 -9.34
C LEU A 104 -42.07 21.97 -8.53
N GLU A 105 -41.97 22.05 -7.21
CA GLU A 105 -42.95 22.75 -6.36
C GLU A 105 -43.02 24.25 -6.66
N GLY A 106 -41.91 24.86 -7.06
CA GLY A 106 -41.87 26.22 -7.62
C GLY A 106 -42.77 26.36 -8.85
N VAL A 107 -42.65 25.44 -9.81
CA VAL A 107 -43.47 25.38 -11.03
C VAL A 107 -44.94 25.15 -10.67
N LEU A 108 -45.24 24.17 -9.82
CA LEU A 108 -46.62 23.89 -9.35
C LEU A 108 -47.29 25.12 -8.72
N ARG A 109 -46.58 25.85 -7.85
CA ARG A 109 -47.09 27.09 -7.24
C ARG A 109 -47.34 28.19 -8.26
N ALA A 110 -46.54 28.27 -9.32
CA ALA A 110 -46.78 29.21 -10.42
C ALA A 110 -48.02 28.82 -11.23
N CYS A 111 -48.17 27.55 -11.60
CA CYS A 111 -49.28 27.08 -12.42
C CYS A 111 -50.63 27.10 -11.67
N LYS A 112 -50.66 26.74 -10.38
CA LYS A 112 -51.86 26.88 -9.53
C LYS A 112 -52.33 28.32 -9.42
N ARG A 113 -51.40 29.29 -9.39
CA ARG A 113 -51.76 30.71 -9.41
C ARG A 113 -52.46 31.10 -10.71
N TRP A 114 -52.03 30.57 -11.88
CA TRP A 114 -52.70 30.84 -13.16
C TRP A 114 -54.19 30.47 -13.14
N LEU A 115 -54.56 29.39 -12.47
CA LEU A 115 -55.97 28.99 -12.34
C LEU A 115 -56.81 29.97 -11.50
N SER A 116 -56.17 30.69 -10.57
CA SER A 116 -56.83 31.70 -9.72
C SER A 116 -56.77 33.13 -10.27
N THR A 117 -55.70 33.49 -10.98
CA THR A 117 -55.44 34.87 -11.44
C THR A 117 -55.65 35.06 -12.95
N GLY A 118 -55.86 33.98 -13.69
CA GLY A 118 -55.95 33.96 -15.15
C GLY A 118 -54.74 33.30 -15.80
N LEU A 119 -54.97 32.61 -16.92
CA LEU A 119 -53.95 31.94 -17.71
C LEU A 119 -52.95 32.98 -18.30
N PRO A 120 -51.67 32.61 -18.47
CA PRO A 120 -50.68 33.48 -19.09
C PRO A 120 -51.09 33.83 -20.53
N SER A 121 -50.78 35.05 -20.95
CA SER A 121 -51.07 35.50 -22.33
C SER A 121 -50.23 34.73 -23.34
N SER A 122 -50.66 34.66 -24.60
CA SER A 122 -49.88 34.00 -25.66
C SER A 122 -48.53 34.66 -25.93
N GLU A 123 -48.34 35.92 -25.55
CA GLU A 123 -47.04 36.62 -25.61
C GLU A 123 -46.14 36.19 -24.44
N ASP A 124 -46.70 36.10 -23.23
CA ASP A 124 -45.97 35.62 -22.05
C ASP A 124 -45.56 34.15 -22.21
N VAL A 125 -46.43 33.31 -22.78
CA VAL A 125 -46.13 31.90 -23.08
C VAL A 125 -44.95 31.82 -24.05
N ARG A 126 -44.98 32.56 -25.16
CA ARG A 126 -43.89 32.61 -26.14
C ARG A 126 -42.57 33.09 -25.53
N ARG A 127 -42.60 34.17 -24.74
CA ARG A 127 -41.41 34.72 -24.08
C ARG A 127 -40.78 33.71 -23.13
N ARG A 128 -41.58 33.13 -22.22
CA ARG A 128 -41.08 32.17 -21.21
C ARG A 128 -40.57 30.88 -21.83
N PHE A 129 -41.21 30.40 -22.89
CA PHE A 129 -40.68 29.27 -23.67
C PHE A 129 -39.31 29.58 -24.26
N ALA A 130 -39.13 30.76 -24.86
CA ALA A 130 -37.84 31.16 -25.43
C ALA A 130 -36.75 31.31 -24.37
N GLU A 131 -37.08 31.92 -23.22
CA GLU A 131 -36.17 32.05 -22.07
C GLU A 131 -35.75 30.68 -21.53
N ALA A 132 -36.72 29.81 -21.22
CA ALA A 132 -36.42 28.47 -20.71
C ALA A 132 -35.66 27.62 -21.74
N ALA A 133 -35.95 27.76 -23.04
CA ALA A 133 -35.24 27.01 -24.08
C ALA A 133 -33.80 27.47 -24.23
N ALA A 134 -33.56 28.78 -24.13
CA ALA A 134 -32.21 29.34 -24.13
C ALA A 134 -31.41 28.86 -22.91
N GLU A 135 -32.00 28.87 -21.71
CA GLU A 135 -31.35 28.40 -20.48
C GLU A 135 -31.01 26.90 -20.51
N VAL A 136 -31.94 26.06 -21.00
CA VAL A 136 -31.68 24.62 -21.18
C VAL A 136 -30.57 24.40 -22.21
N GLN A 137 -30.64 25.08 -23.35
CA GLN A 137 -29.63 24.97 -24.40
C GLN A 137 -28.24 25.39 -23.90
N GLU A 138 -28.14 26.50 -23.18
CA GLU A 138 -26.90 26.98 -22.57
C GLU A 138 -26.34 25.96 -21.57
N SER A 139 -27.18 25.44 -20.68
CA SER A 139 -26.79 24.45 -19.68
C SER A 139 -26.33 23.14 -20.33
N MET A 140 -27.04 22.66 -21.36
CA MET A 140 -26.65 21.45 -22.11
C MET A 140 -25.36 21.66 -22.92
N CYS A 141 -25.17 22.83 -23.53
CA CYS A 141 -23.92 23.18 -24.21
C CYS A 141 -22.74 23.17 -23.23
N ALA A 142 -22.87 23.82 -22.07
CA ALA A 142 -21.81 23.85 -21.05
C ALA A 142 -21.48 22.43 -20.52
N MET A 143 -22.49 21.58 -20.35
CA MET A 143 -22.30 20.18 -19.96
C MET A 143 -21.58 19.37 -21.04
N SER A 144 -21.97 19.54 -22.31
CA SER A 144 -21.34 18.86 -23.45
C SER A 144 -19.87 19.27 -23.60
N GLU A 145 -19.58 20.57 -23.50
CA GLU A 145 -18.20 21.09 -23.54
C GLU A 145 -17.34 20.53 -22.40
N ARG A 146 -17.87 20.50 -21.17
CA ARG A 146 -17.18 19.91 -20.01
C ARG A 146 -16.97 18.41 -20.16
N SER A 147 -17.95 17.67 -20.67
CA SER A 147 -17.80 16.24 -20.94
C SER A 147 -16.70 16.01 -21.96
N ALA A 148 -16.70 16.76 -23.06
CA ALA A 148 -15.66 16.68 -24.08
C ALA A 148 -14.27 17.05 -23.52
N GLU A 149 -14.17 18.03 -22.61
CA GLU A 149 -12.92 18.36 -21.92
C GLU A 149 -12.43 17.19 -21.06
N MET A 150 -13.32 16.56 -20.29
CA MET A 150 -12.97 15.40 -19.46
C MET A 150 -12.56 14.19 -20.31
N ASP A 151 -13.29 13.89 -21.37
CA ASP A 151 -12.97 12.80 -22.29
C ASP A 151 -11.62 13.06 -22.99
N ALA A 152 -11.31 14.32 -23.31
CA ALA A 152 -10.00 14.71 -23.82
C ALA A 152 -8.88 14.58 -22.77
N GLN A 153 -9.16 14.85 -21.48
CA GLN A 153 -8.22 14.61 -20.39
C GLN A 153 -7.96 13.12 -20.19
N ASP A 154 -9.01 12.30 -20.18
CA ASP A 154 -8.91 10.84 -20.08
C ASP A 154 -8.11 10.26 -21.26
N ALA A 155 -8.39 10.70 -22.49
CA ALA A 155 -7.62 10.29 -23.67
C ALA A 155 -6.13 10.68 -23.59
N ARG A 156 -5.81 11.86 -23.02
CA ARG A 156 -4.41 12.28 -22.78
C ARG A 156 -3.73 11.43 -21.70
N ALA A 157 -4.45 11.06 -20.65
CA ALA A 157 -3.95 10.23 -19.57
C ALA A 157 -3.73 8.77 -20.02
N ASP A 158 -4.54 8.27 -20.95
CA ASP A 158 -4.42 6.94 -21.57
C ASP A 158 -3.15 6.80 -22.41
N VAL A 159 -2.71 7.87 -23.08
CA VAL A 159 -1.46 7.87 -23.86
C VAL A 159 -0.21 8.16 -23.02
N ASP A 160 -0.35 8.44 -21.73
CA ASP A 160 0.75 8.68 -20.79
C ASP A 160 0.66 7.81 -19.51
N PRO A 161 0.71 6.47 -19.67
CA PRO A 161 0.45 5.52 -18.58
C PRO A 161 1.65 5.28 -17.64
N TYR A 162 2.83 5.81 -17.95
CA TYR A 162 4.06 5.53 -17.21
C TYR A 162 4.72 6.80 -16.70
N GLY A 163 5.37 6.73 -15.54
CA GLY A 163 5.96 7.90 -14.91
C GLY A 163 6.25 7.75 -13.43
N ALA A 164 6.90 8.76 -12.86
CA ALA A 164 7.09 8.89 -11.42
C ALA A 164 5.90 9.61 -10.79
N ILE A 165 5.34 9.04 -9.73
CA ILE A 165 4.25 9.63 -8.93
C ILE A 165 4.73 9.80 -7.50
N LEU A 166 4.49 10.98 -6.95
CA LEU A 166 4.72 11.29 -5.56
C LEU A 166 3.37 11.33 -4.83
N ILE A 167 3.25 10.56 -3.76
CA ILE A 167 2.11 10.66 -2.83
C ILE A 167 2.57 11.46 -1.62
N HIS A 168 1.97 12.61 -1.38
CA HIS A 168 2.34 13.48 -0.28
C HIS A 168 1.11 14.11 0.37
N ASN A 169 1.27 14.54 1.61
CA ASN A 169 0.23 15.29 2.31
C ASN A 169 0.41 16.79 2.02
N VAL A 170 -0.67 17.55 2.15
CA VAL A 170 -0.63 19.02 2.08
C VAL A 170 -0.91 19.55 3.48
N PRO A 171 0.11 20.01 4.23
CA PRO A 171 -0.06 20.45 5.61
C PRO A 171 -1.11 21.56 5.79
N GLU A 172 -1.29 22.39 4.76
CA GLU A 172 -2.25 23.49 4.70
C GLU A 172 -3.70 23.02 4.51
N ARG A 173 -3.91 21.76 4.13
CA ARG A 173 -5.20 21.13 3.84
C ARG A 173 -5.31 19.78 4.56
N PRO A 174 -5.50 19.79 5.90
CA PRO A 174 -5.60 18.57 6.69
C PRO A 174 -6.85 17.73 6.38
N ASP A 175 -7.83 18.31 5.67
CA ASP A 175 -9.00 17.64 5.11
C ASP A 175 -8.63 16.64 4.00
N ILE A 176 -7.49 16.83 3.33
CA ILE A 176 -7.03 15.98 2.23
C ILE A 176 -6.04 14.94 2.76
N ALA A 177 -6.44 13.68 2.74
CA ALA A 177 -5.64 12.58 3.31
C ALA A 177 -4.33 12.30 2.54
N ALA A 178 -4.32 12.49 1.22
CA ALA A 178 -3.14 12.35 0.37
C ALA A 178 -3.38 12.99 -1.01
N VAL A 179 -2.35 13.60 -1.58
CA VAL A 179 -2.33 14.13 -2.94
C VAL A 179 -1.39 13.29 -3.79
N PHE A 180 -1.85 12.92 -4.98
CA PHE A 180 -1.07 12.22 -5.99
C PHE A 180 -0.60 13.22 -7.03
N THR A 181 0.72 13.36 -7.17
CA THR A 181 1.32 14.29 -8.13
C THR A 181 2.20 13.51 -9.10
N LYS A 182 1.93 13.62 -10.40
CA LYS A 182 2.85 13.10 -11.43
C LYS A 182 4.04 14.04 -11.53
N ILE A 183 5.24 13.52 -11.30
CA ILE A 183 6.49 14.28 -11.31
C ILE A 183 7.07 14.33 -12.72
N CYS A 184 7.11 13.18 -13.40
CA CYS A 184 7.53 13.10 -14.80
C CYS A 184 6.92 11.87 -15.47
N SER A 185 6.91 11.89 -16.80
CA SER A 185 6.45 10.79 -17.65
C SER A 185 7.62 9.93 -18.08
N PHE A 186 7.37 8.63 -18.25
CA PHE A 186 8.36 7.66 -18.72
C PHE A 186 7.88 7.00 -20.01
N THR A 187 8.84 6.48 -20.78
CA THR A 187 8.54 5.47 -21.79
C THR A 187 8.22 4.14 -21.09
N GLU A 188 7.58 3.21 -21.81
CA GLU A 188 7.36 1.85 -21.31
C GLU A 188 8.68 1.14 -20.98
N GLU A 189 9.70 1.35 -21.82
CA GLU A 189 11.04 0.79 -21.65
C GLU A 189 11.71 1.33 -20.37
N ASP A 190 11.67 2.64 -20.13
CA ASP A 190 12.21 3.24 -18.91
C ASP A 190 11.48 2.75 -17.66
N ASN A 191 10.14 2.71 -17.69
CA ASN A 191 9.36 2.27 -16.56
C ASN A 191 9.62 0.81 -16.21
N THR A 192 9.74 -0.04 -17.23
CA THR A 192 10.11 -1.46 -17.07
C THR A 192 11.52 -1.58 -16.51
N ARG A 193 12.49 -0.86 -17.08
CA ARG A 193 13.90 -0.83 -16.62
C ARG A 193 13.98 -0.47 -15.13
N TYR A 194 13.28 0.58 -14.70
CA TYR A 194 13.24 1.01 -13.31
C TYR A 194 12.54 0.00 -12.39
N ALA A 195 11.36 -0.49 -12.80
CA ALA A 195 10.58 -1.44 -12.02
C ALA A 195 11.33 -2.75 -11.79
N GLU A 196 11.97 -3.28 -12.84
CA GLU A 196 12.74 -4.52 -12.73
C GLU A 196 14.00 -4.36 -11.90
N ALA A 197 14.76 -3.27 -12.07
CA ALA A 197 15.95 -3.01 -11.25
C ALA A 197 15.57 -2.87 -9.77
N HIS A 198 14.49 -2.12 -9.47
CA HIS A 198 13.96 -2.00 -8.12
C HIS A 198 13.55 -3.36 -7.54
N ASP A 199 12.83 -4.17 -8.31
CA ASP A 199 12.36 -5.47 -7.83
C ASP A 199 13.49 -6.48 -7.64
N ARG A 200 14.53 -6.46 -8.49
CA ARG A 200 15.75 -7.26 -8.31
C ARG A 200 16.48 -6.89 -7.02
N LEU A 201 16.72 -5.61 -6.77
CA LEU A 201 17.32 -5.14 -5.50
C LEU A 201 16.44 -5.49 -4.30
N ARG A 202 15.11 -5.33 -4.42
CA ARG A 202 14.17 -5.70 -3.36
C ARG A 202 14.28 -7.18 -3.01
N ARG A 203 14.26 -8.07 -4.01
CA ARG A 203 14.38 -9.51 -3.79
C ARG A 203 15.72 -9.88 -3.15
N MET A 204 16.81 -9.23 -3.57
CA MET A 204 18.13 -9.41 -2.98
C MET A 204 18.12 -9.03 -1.50
N ILE A 205 17.70 -7.81 -1.17
CA ILE A 205 17.63 -7.30 0.22
C ILE A 205 16.72 -8.19 1.07
N ASP A 206 15.58 -8.62 0.52
CA ASP A 206 14.64 -9.50 1.23
C ASP A 206 15.19 -10.92 1.42
N SER A 207 16.19 -11.32 0.63
CA SER A 207 16.87 -12.62 0.71
C SER A 207 18.17 -12.56 1.52
N GLU A 208 18.52 -11.40 2.08
CA GLU A 208 19.74 -11.20 2.85
C GLU A 208 19.61 -11.86 4.24
N LEU A 209 20.24 -13.03 4.39
CA LEU A 209 20.17 -13.82 5.62
C LEU A 209 21.25 -13.46 6.66
N SER A 210 22.23 -12.63 6.30
CA SER A 210 23.21 -12.04 7.23
C SER A 210 22.52 -11.16 8.27
N GLN A 211 21.48 -10.42 7.88
CA GLN A 211 20.67 -9.63 8.81
C GLN A 211 19.99 -10.53 9.84
N HIS A 212 19.41 -11.67 9.41
CA HIS A 212 18.79 -12.63 10.34
C HIS A 212 19.78 -13.16 11.39
N ILE A 213 21.04 -13.41 11.02
CA ILE A 213 22.07 -13.81 11.99
C ILE A 213 22.35 -12.68 12.99
N SER A 214 22.40 -11.44 12.51
CA SER A 214 22.61 -10.26 13.36
C SER A 214 21.45 -10.07 14.34
N ASP A 215 20.20 -10.14 13.86
CA ASP A 215 18.98 -10.05 14.66
C ASP A 215 18.92 -11.12 15.76
N GLU A 216 19.25 -12.38 15.44
CA GLU A 216 19.29 -13.45 16.44
C GLU A 216 20.47 -13.30 17.41
N GLY A 217 21.55 -12.64 16.99
CA GLY A 217 22.67 -12.27 17.86
C GLY A 217 22.26 -11.18 18.87
N GLU A 218 21.60 -10.12 18.40
CA GLU A 218 21.04 -9.06 19.23
C GLU A 218 20.00 -9.62 20.22
N ARG A 219 19.12 -10.51 19.75
CA ARG A 219 18.15 -11.19 20.61
C ARG A 219 18.81 -11.98 21.73
N LEU A 220 19.92 -12.66 21.46
CA LEU A 220 20.69 -13.34 22.50
C LEU A 220 21.28 -12.33 23.49
N CYS A 221 21.83 -11.22 23.01
CA CYS A 221 22.31 -10.14 23.86
C CYS A 221 21.21 -9.56 24.76
N ASP A 222 20.01 -9.33 24.22
CA ASP A 222 18.85 -8.84 24.99
C ASP A 222 18.46 -9.79 26.11
N VAL A 223 18.43 -11.11 25.82
CA VAL A 223 18.16 -12.13 26.84
C VAL A 223 19.23 -12.09 27.93
N LEU A 224 20.51 -11.92 27.57
CA LEU A 224 21.61 -11.84 28.55
C LEU A 224 21.55 -10.57 29.39
N ILE A 225 21.28 -9.42 28.77
CA ILE A 225 21.10 -8.14 29.46
C ILE A 225 19.94 -8.24 30.44
N GLY A 226 18.83 -8.86 30.04
CA GLY A 226 17.70 -9.14 30.92
C GLY A 226 18.10 -9.96 32.14
N VAL A 227 18.81 -11.08 31.93
CA VAL A 227 19.31 -11.93 33.03
C VAL A 227 20.29 -11.18 33.94
N LEU A 228 21.23 -10.43 33.38
CA LEU A 228 22.19 -9.61 34.14
C LEU A 228 21.48 -8.53 34.97
N THR A 229 20.45 -7.92 34.42
CA THR A 229 19.62 -6.91 35.12
C THR A 229 18.88 -7.52 36.29
N GLU A 230 18.24 -8.68 36.10
CA GLU A 230 17.56 -9.42 37.17
C GLU A 230 18.53 -9.83 38.30
N LEU A 231 19.75 -10.25 37.95
CA LEU A 231 20.82 -10.57 38.91
C LEU A 231 21.28 -9.33 39.69
N ARG A 232 21.49 -8.21 38.99
CA ARG A 232 21.93 -6.92 39.59
C ARG A 232 20.91 -6.40 40.58
N ASP A 233 19.64 -6.42 40.18
CA ASP A 233 18.54 -5.84 40.95
C ASP A 233 18.08 -6.77 42.09
N ARG A 234 18.79 -7.91 42.30
CA ARG A 234 18.51 -8.95 43.30
C ARG A 234 17.09 -9.52 43.22
N GLN A 235 16.48 -9.41 42.05
CA GLN A 235 15.20 -10.04 41.77
C GLN A 235 15.35 -11.56 41.61
N LEU A 236 16.60 -12.04 41.44
CA LEU A 236 16.93 -13.44 41.35
C LEU A 236 17.64 -13.95 42.61
N SER A 237 17.04 -14.98 43.24
CA SER A 237 17.72 -15.80 44.24
C SER A 237 18.44 -16.95 43.54
N LEU A 238 19.77 -17.04 43.68
CA LEU A 238 20.55 -18.17 43.15
C LEU A 238 20.20 -19.52 43.83
N ASN A 239 19.49 -19.48 44.96
CA ASN A 239 19.01 -20.67 45.66
C ASN A 239 17.65 -21.15 45.15
N ASP A 240 16.98 -20.37 44.28
CA ASP A 240 15.77 -20.77 43.60
C ASP A 240 16.12 -21.51 42.31
N PHE A 241 16.15 -22.84 42.41
CA PHE A 241 16.53 -23.71 41.30
C PHE A 241 15.58 -23.58 40.09
N ASP A 242 14.29 -23.32 40.32
CA ASP A 242 13.30 -23.19 39.24
C ASP A 242 13.49 -21.86 38.50
N ALA A 243 13.70 -20.77 39.25
CA ALA A 243 14.00 -19.47 38.65
C ALA A 243 15.29 -19.53 37.82
N VAL A 244 16.34 -20.18 38.35
CA VAL A 244 17.62 -20.36 37.68
C VAL A 244 17.48 -21.24 36.41
N ASP A 245 16.72 -22.33 36.46
CA ASP A 245 16.47 -23.19 35.29
C ASP A 245 15.64 -22.47 34.22
N GLU A 246 14.71 -21.61 34.59
CA GLU A 246 13.97 -20.76 33.65
C GLU A 246 14.90 -19.86 32.83
N ARG A 247 15.87 -19.19 33.48
CA ARG A 247 16.82 -18.31 32.78
C ARG A 247 17.74 -19.13 31.88
N ARG A 248 18.19 -20.28 32.37
CA ARG A 248 18.93 -21.25 31.58
C ARG A 248 18.15 -21.66 30.32
N ARG A 249 16.85 -21.92 30.43
CA ARG A 249 15.97 -22.23 29.29
C ARG A 249 15.89 -21.07 28.29
N ARG A 250 15.74 -19.82 28.76
CA ARG A 250 15.71 -18.63 27.89
C ARG A 250 17.02 -18.45 27.11
N ILE A 251 18.16 -18.51 27.80
CA ILE A 251 19.50 -18.42 27.18
C ILE A 251 19.68 -19.56 26.17
N ARG A 252 19.33 -20.79 26.54
CA ARG A 252 19.39 -21.95 25.63
C ARG A 252 18.56 -21.71 24.38
N SER A 253 17.32 -21.25 24.54
CA SER A 253 16.42 -21.00 23.41
C SER A 253 17.01 -19.97 22.45
N ALA A 254 17.54 -18.87 22.97
CA ALA A 254 18.19 -17.84 22.15
C ALA A 254 19.45 -18.38 21.45
N LEU A 255 20.25 -19.19 22.13
CA LEU A 255 21.44 -19.81 21.54
C LEU A 255 21.10 -20.81 20.42
N ILE A 256 20.02 -21.59 20.59
CA ILE A 256 19.50 -22.47 19.53
C ILE A 256 19.08 -21.64 18.32
N SER A 257 18.35 -20.53 18.51
CA SER A 257 17.94 -19.65 17.41
C SER A 257 19.14 -19.08 16.67
N PHE A 258 20.13 -18.53 17.38
CA PHE A 258 21.33 -17.98 16.76
C PHE A 258 22.11 -19.03 15.96
N THR A 259 22.39 -20.18 16.56
CA THR A 259 23.15 -21.24 15.89
C THR A 259 22.36 -21.88 14.74
N ALA A 260 21.02 -21.87 14.79
CA ALA A 260 20.17 -22.24 13.67
C ALA A 260 20.23 -21.20 12.53
N ALA A 261 20.28 -19.90 12.84
CA ALA A 261 20.41 -18.84 11.85
C ALA A 261 21.69 -19.00 11.00
N LEU A 262 22.82 -19.39 11.61
CA LEU A 262 24.05 -19.72 10.89
C LEU A 262 23.85 -20.84 9.85
N GLN A 263 23.16 -21.92 10.24
CA GLN A 263 22.89 -23.02 9.32
C GLN A 263 21.87 -22.66 8.24
N ILE A 264 20.84 -21.89 8.60
CA ILE A 264 19.82 -21.40 7.67
C ILE A 264 20.48 -20.53 6.60
N HIS A 265 21.42 -19.66 6.98
CA HIS A 265 22.19 -18.83 6.04
C HIS A 265 22.83 -19.68 4.96
N GLU A 266 23.62 -20.70 5.32
CA GLU A 266 24.21 -21.59 4.31
C GLU A 266 23.17 -22.35 3.50
N TYR A 267 22.24 -23.02 4.17
CA TYR A 267 21.29 -23.91 3.50
C TYR A 267 20.37 -23.16 2.53
N GLN A 268 19.81 -22.03 2.97
CA GLN A 268 18.91 -21.23 2.15
C GLN A 268 19.67 -20.45 1.09
N THR A 269 20.91 -20.00 1.35
CA THR A 269 21.74 -19.38 0.29
C THR A 269 22.01 -20.39 -0.83
N VAL A 270 22.46 -21.61 -0.51
CA VAL A 270 22.70 -22.66 -1.51
C VAL A 270 21.41 -23.06 -2.22
N ARG A 271 20.28 -23.11 -1.50
CA ARG A 271 18.97 -23.41 -2.09
C ARG A 271 18.50 -22.29 -3.03
N GLY A 272 18.60 -21.04 -2.61
CA GLY A 272 18.26 -19.85 -3.38
C GLY A 272 19.12 -19.74 -4.63
N ALA A 273 20.43 -19.99 -4.50
CA ALA A 273 21.36 -20.06 -5.64
C ALA A 273 20.90 -21.05 -6.72
N ARG A 274 20.43 -22.25 -6.32
CA ARG A 274 19.89 -23.25 -7.27
C ARG A 274 18.61 -22.78 -7.98
N GLN A 275 17.83 -21.91 -7.35
CA GLN A 275 16.62 -21.36 -7.94
C GLN A 275 16.95 -20.21 -8.91
N ILE A 276 17.90 -19.34 -8.54
CA ILE A 276 18.30 -18.17 -9.32
C ILE A 276 19.16 -18.57 -10.53
N LEU A 277 20.18 -19.41 -10.33
CA LEU A 277 21.19 -19.77 -11.34
C LEU A 277 20.79 -21.01 -12.17
N GLY A 278 19.65 -21.62 -11.85
CA GLY A 278 19.14 -22.80 -12.55
C GLY A 278 20.00 -24.06 -12.40
N LEU A 279 20.03 -24.92 -13.43
CA LEU A 279 20.70 -26.23 -13.41
C LEU A 279 22.23 -26.15 -13.57
N GLU A 280 22.81 -24.96 -13.77
CA GLU A 280 24.25 -24.80 -13.89
C GLU A 280 24.93 -25.09 -12.55
N ARG A 281 25.49 -26.30 -12.46
CA ARG A 281 26.10 -26.81 -11.22
C ARG A 281 27.36 -26.04 -10.83
N SER A 282 28.08 -25.45 -11.78
CA SER A 282 29.38 -24.81 -11.55
C SER A 282 29.31 -23.62 -10.60
N GLU A 283 28.31 -22.75 -10.71
CA GLU A 283 28.21 -21.57 -9.84
C GLU A 283 27.66 -21.90 -8.46
N VAL A 284 26.70 -22.83 -8.39
CA VAL A 284 26.25 -23.39 -7.12
C VAL A 284 27.40 -24.08 -6.39
N ASP A 285 28.31 -24.74 -7.11
CA ASP A 285 29.49 -25.36 -6.53
C ASP A 285 30.52 -24.32 -6.05
N LYS A 286 30.72 -23.19 -6.76
CA LYS A 286 31.51 -22.05 -6.23
C LYS A 286 30.95 -21.52 -4.91
N ILE A 287 29.62 -21.41 -4.79
CA ILE A 287 28.97 -20.95 -3.55
C ILE A 287 29.23 -21.93 -2.40
N LYS A 288 29.10 -23.25 -2.65
CA LYS A 288 29.46 -24.27 -1.65
C LYS A 288 30.94 -24.19 -1.28
N GLU A 289 31.82 -23.99 -2.25
CA GLU A 289 33.27 -23.83 -2.00
C GLU A 289 33.56 -22.62 -1.12
N LEU A 290 32.84 -21.50 -1.28
CA LEU A 290 32.96 -20.35 -0.38
C LEU A 290 32.56 -20.71 1.06
N PHE A 291 31.47 -21.43 1.26
CA PHE A 291 31.08 -21.90 2.59
C PHE A 291 32.09 -22.90 3.17
N GLU A 292 32.62 -23.82 2.38
CA GLU A 292 33.65 -24.77 2.82
C GLU A 292 34.98 -24.08 3.15
N GLU A 293 35.39 -23.08 2.37
CA GLU A 293 36.56 -22.24 2.66
C GLU A 293 36.35 -21.42 3.94
N PHE A 294 35.16 -20.83 4.09
CA PHE A 294 34.78 -20.08 5.29
C PHE A 294 34.80 -20.97 6.52
N LYS A 295 34.19 -22.16 6.45
CA LYS A 295 34.28 -23.19 7.48
C LYS A 295 35.74 -23.51 7.77
N LYS A 296 36.60 -23.72 6.77
CA LYS A 296 38.04 -23.99 6.99
C LYS A 296 38.78 -22.87 7.73
N LYS A 297 38.39 -21.61 7.53
CA LYS A 297 39.06 -20.44 8.10
C LYS A 297 38.56 -20.06 9.50
N SER A 298 37.29 -20.26 9.82
CA SER A 298 36.72 -19.87 11.11
C SER A 298 36.50 -21.09 12.01
N PHE A 299 37.30 -21.16 13.08
CA PHE A 299 37.09 -22.13 14.15
C PHE A 299 35.72 -21.94 14.79
N GLU A 300 35.40 -20.69 15.10
CA GLU A 300 34.20 -20.27 15.82
C GLU A 300 32.93 -20.66 15.07
N TYR A 301 32.87 -20.38 13.76
CA TYR A 301 31.73 -20.73 12.93
C TYR A 301 31.47 -22.24 12.90
N ARG A 302 32.51 -23.05 12.64
CA ARG A 302 32.38 -24.52 12.60
C ARG A 302 31.85 -25.08 13.91
N TRP A 303 32.39 -24.60 15.03
CA TRP A 303 32.03 -25.13 16.34
C TRP A 303 30.69 -24.59 16.85
N LEU A 304 30.24 -23.41 16.41
CA LEU A 304 28.86 -22.95 16.63
C LEU A 304 27.85 -23.75 15.81
N GLU A 305 28.16 -24.09 14.55
CA GLU A 305 27.33 -24.98 13.73
C GLU A 305 27.29 -26.41 14.31
N ALA A 306 28.42 -26.88 14.86
CA ALA A 306 28.50 -28.15 15.57
C ALA A 306 27.68 -28.14 16.88
N LEU A 307 27.72 -27.02 17.61
CA LEU A 307 26.94 -26.84 18.84
C LEU A 307 25.43 -26.91 18.57
N ARG A 308 24.95 -26.36 17.46
CA ARG A 308 23.54 -26.50 17.04
C ARG A 308 23.12 -27.96 16.95
N ASP A 309 23.91 -28.79 16.28
CA ASP A 309 23.57 -30.22 16.10
C ASP A 309 23.59 -30.97 17.43
N ALA A 310 24.55 -30.65 18.29
CA ALA A 310 24.61 -31.17 19.65
C ALA A 310 23.37 -30.77 20.47
N LEU A 311 22.91 -29.52 20.37
CA LEU A 311 21.73 -29.01 21.06
C LEU A 311 20.42 -29.62 20.52
N GLN A 312 20.35 -29.92 19.22
CA GLN A 312 19.15 -30.42 18.58
C GLN A 312 19.03 -31.95 18.62
N HIS A 313 20.14 -32.67 18.49
CA HIS A 313 20.15 -34.13 18.33
C HIS A 313 20.85 -34.87 19.47
N GLY A 314 21.57 -34.14 20.34
CA GLY A 314 22.26 -34.70 21.49
C GLY A 314 21.60 -34.31 22.80
N ASP A 315 22.32 -33.56 23.62
CA ASP A 315 21.89 -33.13 24.94
C ASP A 315 21.66 -31.60 24.94
N ILE A 316 20.56 -31.20 25.56
CA ILE A 316 20.24 -29.81 25.91
C ILE A 316 21.31 -29.11 26.77
N ASN A 317 22.30 -29.87 27.26
CA ASN A 317 23.43 -29.44 28.09
C ASN A 317 24.78 -29.40 27.34
N ALA A 318 24.77 -29.30 26.00
CA ALA A 318 25.97 -29.17 25.18
C ALA A 318 26.82 -27.90 25.45
N PHE A 319 26.38 -27.03 26.35
CA PHE A 319 27.07 -25.84 26.83
C PHE A 319 27.00 -25.76 28.36
N ASN A 320 28.03 -25.13 28.93
CA ASN A 320 28.14 -24.80 30.33
C ASN A 320 27.75 -23.32 30.53
N TRP A 321 27.16 -23.03 31.68
CA TRP A 321 26.81 -21.66 32.07
C TRP A 321 27.12 -21.48 33.55
N ASN A 322 27.52 -20.27 33.93
CA ASN A 322 27.83 -19.92 35.31
C ASN A 322 27.44 -18.46 35.59
N PHE A 323 26.79 -18.23 36.72
CA PHE A 323 26.47 -16.91 37.24
C PHE A 323 27.41 -16.57 38.39
N LYS A 324 28.16 -15.47 38.27
CA LYS A 324 28.88 -14.90 39.40
C LYS A 324 28.17 -13.63 39.84
N VAL A 325 27.69 -13.65 41.08
CA VAL A 325 27.12 -12.48 41.75
C VAL A 325 27.97 -12.19 42.97
N SER A 326 28.41 -10.94 43.11
CA SER A 326 29.23 -10.49 44.24
C SER A 326 28.69 -9.15 44.73
N VAL A 327 28.86 -8.89 46.03
CA VAL A 327 28.41 -7.63 46.65
C VAL A 327 29.22 -6.42 46.15
N ARG A 328 30.41 -6.65 45.57
CA ARG A 328 31.38 -5.60 45.21
C ARG A 328 31.72 -5.53 43.72
N SER A 329 31.15 -6.38 42.88
CA SER A 329 31.39 -6.37 41.43
C SER A 329 30.09 -6.54 40.67
N GLU A 330 30.08 -6.11 39.41
CA GLU A 330 28.97 -6.37 38.51
C GLU A 330 28.73 -7.88 38.37
N PRO A 331 27.47 -8.30 38.21
CA PRO A 331 27.16 -9.71 37.94
C PRO A 331 27.78 -10.12 36.60
N GLU A 332 28.32 -11.34 36.56
CA GLU A 332 28.91 -11.92 35.35
C GLU A 332 28.14 -13.19 34.96
N VAL A 333 27.79 -13.29 33.68
CA VAL A 333 27.24 -14.50 33.07
C VAL A 333 28.29 -15.04 32.11
N THR A 334 28.81 -16.24 32.37
CA THR A 334 29.73 -16.92 31.43
C THR A 334 29.01 -18.07 30.76
N ILE A 335 29.06 -18.13 29.42
CA ILE A 335 28.52 -19.23 28.62
C ILE A 335 29.67 -19.84 27.84
N THR A 336 29.96 -21.11 28.07
CA THR A 336 31.04 -21.82 27.41
C THR A 336 30.57 -23.09 26.74
N VAL A 337 31.24 -23.50 25.68
CA VAL A 337 30.97 -24.76 25.00
C VAL A 337 31.46 -25.92 25.88
N ASN A 338 30.63 -26.95 26.10
CA ASN A 338 31.09 -28.15 26.82
C ASN A 338 31.95 -28.99 25.88
N ARG A 339 33.26 -28.77 25.94
CA ARG A 339 34.21 -29.40 25.03
C ARG A 339 34.20 -30.91 25.13
N ALA A 340 34.24 -31.46 26.35
CA ALA A 340 34.28 -32.90 26.56
C ALA A 340 33.06 -33.57 25.92
N PHE A 341 31.88 -32.99 26.14
CA PHE A 341 30.64 -33.44 25.53
C PHE A 341 30.67 -33.36 24.00
N LEU A 342 31.08 -32.23 23.41
CA LEU A 342 31.14 -32.11 21.95
C LEU A 342 32.11 -33.11 21.31
N LEU A 343 33.28 -33.33 21.92
CA LEU A 343 34.24 -34.31 21.43
C LEU A 343 33.67 -35.73 21.45
N GLU A 344 32.96 -36.11 22.51
CA GLU A 344 32.28 -37.39 22.61
C GLU A 344 31.15 -37.51 21.57
N PHE A 345 30.27 -36.51 21.49
CA PHE A 345 29.14 -36.48 20.56
C PHE A 345 29.58 -36.65 19.10
N PHE A 346 30.67 -35.99 18.70
CA PHE A 346 31.18 -36.07 17.33
C PHE A 346 32.15 -37.24 17.08
N LYS A 347 32.63 -37.92 18.12
CA LYS A 347 33.36 -39.19 17.96
C LYS A 347 32.43 -40.30 17.48
N GLU A 348 31.18 -40.29 17.94
CA GLU A 348 30.13 -41.24 17.56
C GLU A 348 29.46 -40.86 16.23
N ASN A 349 29.24 -39.56 15.99
CA ASN A 349 28.58 -39.03 14.80
C ASN A 349 29.57 -38.59 13.70
N ARG A 350 30.23 -39.56 13.03
CA ARG A 350 31.27 -39.37 11.98
C ARG A 350 30.84 -38.66 10.67
N LYS A 351 29.85 -37.77 10.67
CA LYS A 351 29.25 -37.22 9.44
C LYS A 351 29.78 -35.84 8.99
N LYS A 352 30.78 -35.27 9.65
CA LYS A 352 31.26 -33.90 9.34
C LYS A 352 32.77 -33.84 9.02
N PRO A 353 33.16 -33.97 7.74
CA PRO A 353 34.58 -33.96 7.34
C PRO A 353 35.28 -32.61 7.54
N TRP A 354 34.50 -31.52 7.64
CA TRP A 354 35.00 -30.17 7.87
C TRP A 354 35.31 -29.86 9.35
N LEU A 355 34.95 -30.74 10.29
CA LEU A 355 35.16 -30.52 11.72
C LEU A 355 36.53 -31.06 12.17
N ASN A 356 37.44 -30.16 12.53
CA ASN A 356 38.77 -30.52 13.03
C ASN A 356 38.76 -30.70 14.56
N GLN A 357 38.57 -31.95 15.03
CA GLN A 357 38.48 -32.27 16.46
C GLN A 357 39.76 -31.89 17.24
N ARG A 358 40.93 -32.00 16.62
CA ARG A 358 42.22 -31.69 17.26
C ARG A 358 42.32 -30.24 17.73
N GLU A 359 41.69 -29.31 17.02
CA GLU A 359 41.69 -27.90 17.43
C GLU A 359 40.98 -27.71 18.77
N LEU A 360 39.84 -28.38 18.95
CA LEU A 360 39.10 -28.31 20.21
C LEU A 360 39.82 -29.09 21.32
N GLU A 361 40.38 -30.27 21.02
CA GLU A 361 41.20 -31.07 21.95
C GLU A 361 42.40 -30.28 22.50
N ASN A 362 43.05 -29.48 21.66
CA ASN A 362 44.26 -28.73 22.02
C ASN A 362 44.00 -27.48 22.88
N LEU A 363 42.74 -27.06 23.05
CA LEU A 363 42.44 -25.92 23.92
C LEU A 363 42.72 -26.26 25.40
N THR A 364 43.05 -25.25 26.20
CA THR A 364 43.29 -25.42 27.64
C THR A 364 42.03 -25.21 28.47
N SER A 365 40.98 -24.60 27.88
CA SER A 365 39.72 -24.29 28.53
C SER A 365 38.54 -24.39 27.55
N ASP A 366 37.32 -24.44 28.09
CA ASP A 366 36.09 -24.44 27.31
C ASP A 366 35.91 -23.08 26.60
N PRO A 367 35.71 -23.05 25.26
CA PRO A 367 35.52 -21.81 24.51
C PRO A 367 34.32 -20.99 25.00
N SER A 368 34.47 -19.67 25.08
CA SER A 368 33.34 -18.77 25.36
C SER A 368 32.44 -18.62 24.14
N VAL A 369 31.17 -18.96 24.28
CA VAL A 369 30.17 -18.84 23.21
C VAL A 369 30.00 -17.39 22.77
N LEU A 370 29.98 -16.45 23.72
CA LEU A 370 29.84 -15.02 23.39
C LEU A 370 31.03 -14.50 22.59
N HIS A 371 32.24 -14.93 22.94
CA HIS A 371 33.43 -14.60 22.17
C HIS A 371 33.37 -15.19 20.76
N MET A 372 32.93 -16.45 20.64
CA MET A 372 32.77 -17.09 19.32
C MET A 372 31.77 -16.34 18.44
N ILE A 373 30.64 -15.90 19.00
CA ILE A 373 29.61 -15.13 18.27
C ILE A 373 30.18 -13.79 17.80
N ALA A 374 30.83 -13.04 18.71
CA ALA A 374 31.44 -11.75 18.39
C ALA A 374 32.53 -11.87 17.31
N SER A 375 33.28 -12.97 17.29
CA SER A 375 34.31 -13.24 16.29
C SER A 375 33.73 -13.65 14.93
N VAL A 376 32.54 -14.25 14.88
CA VAL A 376 31.91 -14.72 13.63
C VAL A 376 31.23 -13.60 12.87
N GLN A 377 30.54 -12.69 13.55
CA GLN A 377 29.75 -11.62 12.91
C GLN A 377 30.53 -10.81 11.85
N PRO A 378 31.75 -10.28 12.11
CA PRO A 378 32.50 -9.53 11.11
C PRO A 378 32.89 -10.34 9.87
N VAL A 379 33.15 -11.65 10.05
CA VAL A 379 33.64 -12.51 8.96
C VAL A 379 32.49 -12.98 8.07
N ILE A 380 31.25 -13.01 8.60
CA ILE A 380 30.04 -13.26 7.79
C ILE A 380 29.86 -12.15 6.75
N GLY A 381 30.09 -10.88 7.10
CA GLY A 381 29.98 -9.78 6.14
C GLY A 381 30.88 -9.98 4.91
N SER A 382 32.13 -10.37 5.14
CA SER A 382 33.07 -10.68 4.04
C SER A 382 32.66 -11.89 3.21
N LEU A 383 31.99 -12.89 3.80
CA LEU A 383 31.41 -14.01 3.07
C LEU A 383 30.22 -13.53 2.22
N GLN A 384 29.33 -12.73 2.80
CA GLN A 384 28.16 -12.19 2.12
C GLN A 384 28.55 -11.37 0.88
N GLU A 385 29.54 -10.48 0.98
CA GLU A 385 30.06 -9.73 -0.17
C GLU A 385 30.53 -10.61 -1.34
N LYS A 386 31.09 -11.79 -1.05
CA LYS A 386 31.52 -12.75 -2.07
C LYS A 386 30.34 -13.52 -2.67
N LEU A 387 29.36 -13.86 -1.83
CA LEU A 387 28.13 -14.53 -2.27
C LEU A 387 27.33 -13.61 -3.18
N ASP A 388 27.18 -12.33 -2.81
CA ASP A 388 26.42 -11.34 -3.58
C ASP A 388 27.02 -11.10 -4.96
N LYS A 389 28.35 -11.10 -5.08
CA LYS A 389 29.02 -11.01 -6.40
C LYS A 389 28.69 -12.16 -7.34
N ILE A 390 28.34 -13.34 -6.81
CA ILE A 390 27.95 -14.50 -7.62
C ILE A 390 26.43 -14.49 -7.86
N LEU A 391 25.64 -14.20 -6.82
CA LEU A 391 24.18 -14.25 -6.88
C LEU A 391 23.55 -13.07 -7.60
N TYR A 392 24.20 -11.90 -7.53
CA TYR A 392 23.71 -10.62 -8.00
C TYR A 392 24.81 -9.86 -8.74
N PRO A 393 25.32 -10.38 -9.88
CA PRO A 393 26.44 -9.77 -10.60
C PRO A 393 26.14 -8.36 -11.11
N ASP A 394 24.86 -8.06 -11.40
CA ASP A 394 24.41 -6.78 -11.95
C ASP A 394 23.99 -5.75 -10.88
N ILE A 395 24.23 -6.05 -9.60
CA ILE A 395 23.83 -5.20 -8.45
C ILE A 395 24.27 -3.73 -8.59
N ALA A 396 25.49 -3.50 -9.10
CA ALA A 396 26.00 -2.14 -9.30
C ALA A 396 25.23 -1.40 -10.40
N HIS A 397 24.82 -2.10 -11.45
CA HIS A 397 24.00 -1.55 -12.53
C HIS A 397 22.57 -1.28 -12.06
N ASP A 398 21.98 -2.21 -11.30
CA ASP A 398 20.65 -2.05 -10.73
C ASP A 398 20.61 -0.90 -9.72
N ALA A 399 21.60 -0.79 -8.83
CA ALA A 399 21.73 0.33 -7.89
C ALA A 399 21.88 1.67 -8.61
N ALA A 400 22.69 1.74 -9.66
CA ALA A 400 22.83 2.95 -10.49
C ALA A 400 21.50 3.31 -11.18
N THR A 401 20.76 2.33 -11.68
CA THR A 401 19.46 2.52 -12.32
C THR A 401 18.40 3.03 -11.35
N VAL A 402 18.35 2.47 -10.13
CA VAL A 402 17.45 2.96 -9.08
C VAL A 402 17.87 4.35 -8.58
N ARG A 403 19.18 4.66 -8.54
CA ARG A 403 19.65 6.02 -8.24
C ARG A 403 19.26 7.03 -9.31
N GLU A 404 19.31 6.64 -10.59
CA GLU A 404 18.75 7.43 -11.69
C GLU A 404 17.25 7.70 -11.46
N LEU A 405 16.48 6.67 -11.08
CA LEU A 405 15.06 6.81 -10.74
C LEU A 405 14.83 7.79 -9.58
N ILE A 406 15.60 7.67 -8.49
CA ILE A 406 15.49 8.56 -7.33
C ILE A 406 15.72 10.02 -7.75
N SER A 407 16.70 10.27 -8.63
CA SER A 407 16.96 11.62 -9.13
C SER A 407 15.76 12.25 -9.85
N ARG A 408 14.85 11.43 -10.42
CA ARG A 408 13.62 11.91 -11.08
C ARG A 408 12.61 12.52 -10.11
N PHE A 409 12.73 12.26 -8.82
CA PHE A 409 11.88 12.84 -7.78
C PHE A 409 12.38 14.20 -7.27
N GLU A 410 13.56 14.65 -7.71
CA GLU A 410 14.10 16.00 -7.43
C GLU A 410 14.20 16.34 -5.93
N GLY A 411 14.36 15.33 -5.06
CA GLY A 411 14.43 15.51 -3.60
C GLY A 411 13.10 15.91 -2.95
N LYS A 412 11.96 15.75 -3.64
CA LYS A 412 10.64 16.02 -3.08
C LYS A 412 10.28 14.96 -2.03
N GLU A 413 9.76 15.41 -0.89
CA GLU A 413 9.34 14.54 0.20
C GLU A 413 7.99 13.88 -0.08
N GLY A 414 7.89 12.58 0.22
CA GLY A 414 6.67 11.81 0.08
C GLY A 414 6.95 10.33 -0.22
N VAL A 415 5.89 9.60 -0.55
CA VAL A 415 6.00 8.20 -0.97
C VAL A 415 6.23 8.15 -2.49
N CYS A 416 7.41 7.70 -2.89
CA CYS A 416 7.79 7.53 -4.29
C CYS A 416 7.11 6.29 -4.91
N CYS A 417 6.48 6.47 -6.07
CA CYS A 417 5.77 5.42 -6.79
C CYS A 417 6.07 5.46 -8.30
N LEU A 418 5.91 4.32 -8.96
CA LEU A 418 5.83 4.22 -10.42
C LEU A 418 4.37 4.10 -10.86
N GLN A 419 3.99 4.87 -11.89
CA GLN A 419 2.69 4.74 -12.55
C GLN A 419 2.67 3.49 -13.43
N THR A 420 1.59 2.71 -13.36
CA THR A 420 1.46 1.41 -14.06
C THR A 420 0.18 1.30 -14.88
N GLY A 421 -0.37 2.42 -15.32
CA GLY A 421 -1.66 2.50 -16.00
C GLY A 421 -2.05 3.95 -16.26
N PRO A 422 -3.27 4.24 -16.77
CA PRO A 422 -3.55 5.59 -17.24
C PRO A 422 -3.47 6.64 -16.13
N GLY A 423 -3.03 7.84 -16.53
CA GLY A 423 -2.62 8.94 -15.65
C GLY A 423 -3.73 9.59 -14.84
N LEU A 424 -3.34 10.65 -14.13
CA LEU A 424 -4.23 11.45 -13.28
C LEU A 424 -5.21 12.26 -14.13
N THR A 425 -6.49 12.14 -13.79
CA THR A 425 -7.56 12.99 -14.34
C THR A 425 -8.50 13.43 -13.24
N ARG A 426 -9.41 14.38 -13.51
CA ARG A 426 -10.44 14.76 -12.54
C ARG A 426 -11.31 13.58 -12.10
N ARG A 427 -11.54 12.62 -13.01
CA ARG A 427 -12.26 11.37 -12.74
C ARG A 427 -11.38 10.31 -12.08
N ARG A 428 -10.05 10.45 -12.16
CA ARG A 428 -9.07 9.51 -11.62
C ARG A 428 -7.99 10.22 -10.81
N LEU A 429 -8.33 10.51 -9.56
CA LEU A 429 -7.43 11.20 -8.61
C LEU A 429 -6.34 10.28 -8.03
N ALA A 430 -6.50 8.95 -8.15
CA ALA A 430 -5.53 7.95 -7.73
C ALA A 430 -5.27 6.97 -8.90
N PRO A 431 -4.24 7.19 -9.72
CA PRO A 431 -3.92 6.30 -10.84
C PRO A 431 -3.35 4.96 -10.34
N PRO A 432 -3.39 3.90 -11.18
CA PRO A 432 -2.69 2.65 -10.89
C PRO A 432 -1.20 2.90 -10.67
N HIS A 433 -0.65 2.41 -9.56
CA HIS A 433 0.73 2.65 -9.18
C HIS A 433 1.33 1.50 -8.39
N SER A 434 2.66 1.40 -8.44
CA SER A 434 3.48 0.52 -7.61
C SER A 434 4.36 1.37 -6.69
N ARG A 435 4.34 1.06 -5.39
CA ARG A 435 5.13 1.80 -4.39
C ARG A 435 6.58 1.33 -4.40
N LEU A 436 7.51 2.29 -4.36
CA LEU A 436 8.94 2.00 -4.22
C LEU A 436 9.27 1.85 -2.74
N ALA A 437 9.78 0.67 -2.36
CA ALA A 437 10.13 0.38 -0.97
C ALA A 437 11.29 1.28 -0.48
N PRO A 438 11.14 2.03 0.64
CA PRO A 438 12.15 2.97 1.12
C PRO A 438 13.52 2.34 1.38
N ARG A 439 13.56 1.09 1.89
CA ARG A 439 14.82 0.35 2.12
C ARG A 439 15.63 0.14 0.85
N VAL A 440 14.97 -0.07 -0.29
CA VAL A 440 15.63 -0.27 -1.59
C VAL A 440 16.19 1.05 -2.10
N LEU A 441 15.45 2.15 -1.90
CA LEU A 441 15.91 3.48 -2.28
C LEU A 441 17.15 3.87 -1.47
N ALA A 442 17.10 3.71 -0.15
CA ALA A 442 18.24 3.96 0.74
C ALA A 442 19.46 3.08 0.42
N PHE A 443 19.24 1.80 0.09
CA PHE A 443 20.31 0.92 -0.37
C PHE A 443 20.97 1.45 -1.65
N ALA A 444 20.17 1.82 -2.66
CA ALA A 444 20.67 2.30 -3.94
C ALA A 444 21.41 3.64 -3.84
N GLU A 445 21.00 4.54 -2.93
CA GLU A 445 21.70 5.80 -2.65
C GLU A 445 23.09 5.56 -2.03
N ASN A 446 23.17 4.70 -1.01
CA ASN A 446 24.40 4.43 -0.27
C ASN A 446 25.31 3.38 -0.94
N TYR A 447 24.86 2.74 -2.03
CA TYR A 447 25.64 1.69 -2.68
C TYR A 447 26.98 2.21 -3.23
N GLY A 448 28.10 1.73 -2.70
CA GLY A 448 29.45 2.09 -3.14
C GLY A 448 30.10 3.27 -2.41
N GLU A 449 29.44 3.82 -1.39
CA GLU A 449 30.09 4.59 -0.31
C GLU A 449 30.75 3.63 0.70
#